data_AF-A0A932LYX3-F1
#
_entry.id   AF-A0A932LYX3-F1
#
_cell.length_a   1.000
_cell.length_b   1.000
_cell.length_c   1.000
_cell.angle_alpha   90.00
_cell.angle_beta   90.00
_cell.angle_gamma   90.00
#
_symmetry.space_group_name_H-M   'P 1'
#
loop_
_entity.id
_entity.type
_entity.pdbx_description
1 polymer ?
#
loop_
_entity_poly.entity_id
_entity_poly.type
_entity_poly.pdbx_seq_one_letter_code
_entity_poly.pdbx_strand_id
1 'polypeptide(L)'
;MSVATLLEQFAASERRVLELYRRFAERFAADPETARLWLEMSNVEAAHFAILQLAADMVRTGRAGTPEPEPSASPAPTEGSLAALEGRAAGGALTAAEAVQAALTLEQEELPRIRQILGALPSPARGSVLGGIVQSLPAHYSCLGRLAARGGVPEAARAALAALEEEARRLAIPT
;
A
#
# COMPACT_ATOMS: atom_id res chain seq x y z
N MET A 1 2.44 21.25 5.48
CA MET A 1 2.44 20.68 4.10
C MET A 1 1.01 20.34 3.83
N SER A 2 0.45 20.74 2.67
CA SER A 2 -0.99 20.58 2.46
C SER A 2 -1.41 19.10 2.42
N VAL A 3 -2.66 18.81 2.79
CA VAL A 3 -3.25 17.46 2.69
C VAL A 3 -3.23 16.95 1.25
N ALA A 4 -3.45 17.81 0.25
CA ALA A 4 -3.36 17.43 -1.16
C ALA A 4 -1.94 16.99 -1.54
N THR A 5 -0.92 17.73 -1.10
CA THR A 5 0.49 17.37 -1.34
C THR A 5 0.85 16.05 -0.67
N LEU A 6 0.34 15.79 0.54
CA LEU A 6 0.55 14.52 1.24
C LEU A 6 -0.06 13.35 0.46
N LEU A 7 -1.28 13.51 -0.05
CA LEU A 7 -1.95 12.50 -0.87
C LEU A 7 -1.19 12.22 -2.18
N GLU A 8 -0.67 13.26 -2.83
CA GLU A 8 0.14 13.13 -4.05
C GLU A 8 1.44 12.35 -3.78
N GLN A 9 2.10 12.58 -2.64
CA GLN A 9 3.29 11.82 -2.24
C GLN A 9 2.96 10.35 -1.99
N PHE A 10 1.80 10.07 -1.40
CA PHE A 10 1.36 8.70 -1.18
C PHE A 10 1.03 8.02 -2.49
N ALA A 11 0.28 8.69 -3.37
CA ALA A 11 0.01 8.19 -4.71
C ALA A 11 1.33 7.91 -5.46
N ALA A 12 2.33 8.78 -5.36
CA ALA A 12 3.64 8.53 -5.96
C ALA A 12 4.33 7.28 -5.39
N SER A 13 4.14 6.99 -4.09
CA SER A 13 4.61 5.75 -3.45
C SER A 13 3.89 4.54 -4.04
N GLU A 14 2.55 4.55 -4.10
CA GLU A 14 1.75 3.46 -4.69
C GLU A 14 2.14 3.18 -6.14
N ARG A 15 2.42 4.24 -6.90
CA ARG A 15 2.90 4.10 -8.28
C ARG A 15 4.24 3.39 -8.40
N ARG A 16 5.11 3.54 -7.41
CA ARG A 16 6.40 2.84 -7.42
C ARG A 16 6.25 1.40 -6.95
N VAL A 17 5.42 1.16 -5.93
CA VAL A 17 5.11 -0.20 -5.46
C VAL A 17 4.42 -1.01 -6.56
N LEU A 18 3.46 -0.43 -7.29
CA LEU A 18 2.80 -1.13 -8.41
C LEU A 18 3.80 -1.52 -9.51
N GLU A 19 4.76 -0.64 -9.83
CA GLU A 19 5.79 -0.90 -10.83
C GLU A 19 6.76 -1.99 -10.35
N LEU A 20 7.10 -1.97 -9.07
CA LEU A 20 7.93 -2.99 -8.44
C LEU A 20 7.25 -4.37 -8.47
N TYR A 21 5.97 -4.46 -8.13
CA TYR A 21 5.22 -5.72 -8.16
C TYR A 21 5.07 -6.27 -9.60
N ARG A 22 4.99 -5.41 -10.62
CA ARG A 22 5.07 -5.85 -12.03
C ARG A 22 6.42 -6.49 -12.35
N ARG A 23 7.52 -5.89 -11.90
CA ARG A 23 8.86 -6.47 -12.06
C ARG A 23 8.98 -7.82 -11.35
N PHE A 24 8.34 -7.98 -10.18
CA PHE A 24 8.28 -9.29 -9.51
C PHE A 24 7.48 -10.32 -10.30
N ALA A 25 6.34 -9.94 -10.87
CA ALA A 25 5.58 -10.83 -11.75
C ALA A 25 6.41 -11.32 -12.94
N GLU A 26 7.14 -10.42 -13.60
CA GLU A 26 8.07 -10.75 -14.69
C GLU A 26 9.22 -11.65 -14.21
N ARG A 27 9.83 -11.31 -13.06
CA ARG A 27 10.96 -12.03 -12.49
C ARG A 27 10.65 -13.48 -12.10
N PHE A 28 9.42 -13.72 -11.64
CA PHE A 28 8.93 -15.02 -11.20
C PHE A 28 7.99 -15.68 -12.22
N ALA A 29 8.02 -15.25 -13.48
CA ALA A 29 7.16 -15.77 -14.56
C ALA A 29 7.29 -17.28 -14.83
N ALA A 30 8.39 -17.91 -14.39
CA ALA A 30 8.56 -19.36 -14.45
C ALA A 30 7.55 -20.14 -13.57
N ASP A 31 6.98 -19.49 -12.55
CA ASP A 31 5.84 -20.00 -11.79
C ASP A 31 4.59 -19.15 -12.08
N PRO A 32 3.69 -19.61 -12.98
CA PRO A 32 2.55 -18.82 -13.44
C PRO A 32 1.64 -18.34 -12.31
N GLU A 33 1.48 -19.14 -11.25
CA GLU A 33 0.63 -18.77 -10.13
C GLU A 33 1.26 -17.68 -9.26
N THR A 34 2.57 -17.75 -9.03
CA THR A 34 3.30 -16.69 -8.33
C THR A 34 3.28 -15.39 -9.15
N ALA A 35 3.49 -15.46 -10.47
CA ALA A 35 3.39 -14.29 -11.33
C ALA A 35 1.98 -13.68 -11.34
N ARG A 36 0.94 -14.52 -11.40
CA ARG A 36 -0.47 -14.09 -11.31
C ARG A 36 -0.74 -13.36 -9.99
N LEU A 37 -0.28 -13.89 -8.86
CA LEU A 37 -0.43 -13.24 -7.55
C LEU A 37 0.28 -11.89 -7.48
N TRP A 38 1.50 -11.76 -8.01
CA TRP A 38 2.19 -10.46 -8.08
C TRP A 38 1.46 -9.45 -8.98
N LEU A 39 0.82 -9.90 -10.06
CA LEU A 39 -0.06 -9.04 -10.86
C LEU A 39 -1.30 -8.63 -10.09
N GLU A 40 -1.90 -9.51 -9.28
CA GLU A 40 -3.01 -9.15 -8.39
C GLU A 40 -2.60 -8.07 -7.39
N MET A 41 -1.44 -8.23 -6.72
CA MET A 41 -0.88 -7.19 -5.84
C MET A 41 -0.70 -5.86 -6.59
N SER A 42 -0.09 -5.89 -7.79
CA SER A 42 0.10 -4.69 -8.62
C SER A 42 -1.22 -4.00 -9.01
N ASN A 43 -2.28 -4.77 -9.28
CA ASN A 43 -3.59 -4.22 -9.61
C ASN A 43 -4.23 -3.52 -8.41
N VAL A 44 -4.04 -4.04 -7.19
CA VAL A 44 -4.51 -3.39 -5.97
C VAL A 44 -3.79 -2.05 -5.77
N GLU A 45 -2.46 -2.00 -5.94
CA GLU A 45 -1.73 -0.72 -5.80
C GLU A 45 -2.09 0.30 -6.89
N ALA A 46 -2.41 -0.17 -8.10
CA ALA A 46 -2.94 0.70 -9.14
C ALA A 46 -4.29 1.32 -8.75
N ALA A 47 -5.14 0.56 -8.04
CA ALA A 47 -6.39 1.09 -7.48
C ALA A 47 -6.12 2.10 -6.36
N HIS A 48 -5.23 1.78 -5.41
CA HIS A 48 -4.82 2.70 -4.33
C HIS A 48 -4.28 4.02 -4.88
N PHE A 49 -3.37 3.97 -5.86
CA PHE A 49 -2.88 5.12 -6.59
C PHE A 49 -4.02 6.00 -7.12
N ALA A 50 -4.98 5.40 -7.83
CA ALA A 50 -6.09 6.12 -8.43
C ALA A 50 -7.00 6.77 -7.37
N ILE A 51 -7.26 6.08 -6.26
CA ILE A 51 -8.08 6.57 -5.15
C ILE A 51 -7.40 7.76 -4.46
N LEU A 52 -6.09 7.68 -4.22
CA LEU A 52 -5.32 8.76 -3.60
C LEU A 52 -5.26 10.01 -4.50
N GLN A 53 -5.10 9.83 -5.82
CA GLN A 53 -5.17 10.94 -6.77
C GLN A 53 -6.55 11.59 -6.78
N LEU A 54 -7.62 10.79 -6.80
CA LEU A 54 -8.98 11.30 -6.75
C LEU A 54 -9.24 12.07 -5.44
N ALA A 55 -8.77 11.55 -4.30
CA ALA A 55 -8.87 12.24 -3.02
C ALA A 55 -8.10 13.58 -3.03
N ALA A 56 -6.89 13.61 -3.62
CA ALA A 56 -6.10 14.83 -3.77
C ALA A 56 -6.85 15.88 -4.61
N ASP A 57 -7.46 15.47 -5.72
CA ASP A 57 -8.25 16.35 -6.58
C ASP A 57 -9.49 16.91 -5.87
N MET A 58 -10.19 16.07 -5.09
CA MET A 58 -11.34 16.51 -4.29
C MET A 58 -10.95 17.59 -3.26
N VAL A 59 -9.80 17.42 -2.61
CA VAL A 59 -9.25 18.42 -1.67
C VAL A 59 -8.86 19.70 -2.42
N ARG A 60 -8.14 19.59 -3.54
CA ARG A 60 -7.63 20.73 -4.31
C ARG A 60 -8.75 21.58 -4.92
N THR A 61 -9.83 20.95 -5.36
CA THR A 61 -10.98 21.62 -6.00
C THR A 61 -12.01 22.16 -5.00
N GLY A 62 -11.78 21.97 -3.69
CA GLY A 62 -12.74 22.37 -2.64
C GLY A 62 -14.04 21.55 -2.65
N ARG A 63 -14.15 20.52 -3.50
CA ARG A 63 -15.31 19.62 -3.58
C ARG A 63 -15.49 18.77 -2.32
N ALA A 64 -14.47 18.72 -1.46
CA ALA A 64 -14.50 17.99 -0.22
C ALA A 64 -15.00 18.81 0.99
N GLY A 65 -15.19 20.13 0.86
CA GLY A 65 -15.53 21.02 1.98
C GLY A 65 -14.31 21.61 2.67
N THR A 66 -14.50 22.20 3.85
CA THR A 66 -13.44 22.87 4.62
C THR A 66 -12.38 21.86 5.09
N PRO A 67 -11.08 22.11 4.89
CA PRO A 67 -10.02 21.23 5.40
C PRO A 67 -10.09 21.10 6.92
N GLU A 68 -9.95 19.88 7.43
CA GLU A 68 -9.67 19.60 8.85
C GLU A 68 -8.22 19.97 9.19
N PRO A 69 -7.84 20.13 10.49
CA PRO A 69 -6.52 20.61 10.89
C PRO A 69 -5.35 19.90 10.18
N GLU A 70 -4.29 20.66 9.86
CA GLU A 70 -3.10 20.13 9.19
C GLU A 70 -2.54 18.90 9.94
N PRO A 71 -2.14 17.83 9.23
CA PRO A 71 -1.59 16.63 9.85
C PRO A 71 -0.36 16.99 10.71
N SER A 72 -0.38 16.59 11.98
CA SER A 72 0.61 17.00 13.00
C SER A 72 2.00 16.37 12.83
N ALA A 73 2.24 15.57 11.80
CA ALA A 73 3.53 14.94 11.55
C ALA A 73 3.72 14.71 10.04
N SER A 74 4.96 14.80 9.56
CA SER A 74 5.31 14.17 8.29
C SER A 74 5.47 12.67 8.58
N PRO A 75 4.78 11.76 7.88
CA PRO A 75 5.08 10.34 8.03
C PRO A 75 6.57 10.13 7.73
N ALA A 76 7.22 9.29 8.53
CA ALA A 76 8.57 8.84 8.22
C ALA A 76 8.53 8.20 6.82
N PRO A 77 9.45 8.56 5.91
CA PRO A 77 9.37 8.12 4.53
C PRO A 77 9.59 6.61 4.40
N THR A 78 8.60 5.91 3.84
CA THR A 78 8.77 4.60 3.14
C THR A 78 9.77 4.69 2.00
N GLU A 79 10.12 5.91 1.56
CA GLU A 79 11.07 6.22 0.49
C GLU A 79 12.39 5.45 0.63
N GLY A 80 12.92 5.30 1.86
CA GLY A 80 14.16 4.58 2.12
C GLY A 80 14.04 3.08 1.90
N SER A 81 13.01 2.46 2.48
CA SER A 81 12.71 1.02 2.32
C SER A 81 12.38 0.68 0.87
N LEU A 82 11.56 1.51 0.22
CA LEU A 82 11.18 1.35 -1.17
C LEU A 82 12.36 1.52 -2.13
N ALA A 83 13.19 2.57 -1.97
CA ALA A 83 14.37 2.77 -2.81
C ALA A 83 15.40 1.65 -2.63
N ALA A 84 15.62 1.18 -1.40
CA ALA A 84 16.50 0.05 -1.14
C ALA A 84 15.99 -1.22 -1.83
N LEU A 85 14.67 -1.45 -1.81
CA LEU A 85 14.05 -2.59 -2.44
C LEU A 85 14.08 -2.53 -3.97
N GLU A 86 13.79 -1.37 -4.55
CA GLU A 86 13.94 -1.13 -5.99
C GLU A 86 15.37 -1.40 -6.46
N GLY A 87 16.38 -0.97 -5.67
CA GLY A 87 17.79 -1.26 -5.94
C GLY A 87 18.10 -2.76 -5.92
N ARG A 88 17.58 -3.49 -4.93
CA ARG A 88 17.73 -4.97 -4.86
C ARG A 88 17.03 -5.68 -6.03
N ALA A 89 15.83 -5.25 -6.38
CA ALA A 89 15.06 -5.80 -7.49
C ALA A 89 15.79 -5.58 -8.83
N ALA A 90 16.36 -4.39 -9.05
CA ALA A 90 17.13 -4.06 -10.25
C ALA A 90 18.42 -4.90 -10.37
N GLY A 91 19.01 -5.33 -9.25
CA GLY A 91 20.20 -6.19 -9.22
C GLY A 91 19.96 -7.64 -9.62
N GLY A 92 18.71 -8.09 -9.86
CA GLY A 92 18.36 -9.42 -10.37
C GLY A 92 18.51 -10.60 -9.38
N ALA A 93 19.15 -10.36 -8.23
CA ALA A 93 19.48 -11.39 -7.23
C ALA A 93 18.35 -11.69 -6.22
N LEU A 94 17.18 -11.05 -6.35
CA LEU A 94 16.08 -11.19 -5.40
C LEU A 94 15.40 -12.58 -5.51
N THR A 95 15.38 -13.33 -4.43
CA THR A 95 14.63 -14.58 -4.29
C THR A 95 13.14 -14.29 -4.04
N ALA A 96 12.28 -15.30 -4.25
CA ALA A 96 10.85 -15.17 -3.95
C ALA A 96 10.59 -14.86 -2.46
N ALA A 97 11.34 -15.50 -1.56
CA ALA A 97 11.28 -15.23 -0.12
C ALA A 97 11.58 -13.76 0.20
N GLU A 98 12.64 -13.21 -0.37
CA GLU A 98 13.04 -11.82 -0.16
C GLU A 98 12.03 -10.83 -0.74
N ALA A 99 11.45 -11.15 -1.91
CA ALA A 99 10.39 -10.32 -2.52
C ALA A 99 9.16 -10.23 -1.62
N VAL A 100 8.74 -11.36 -1.05
CA VAL A 100 7.57 -11.39 -0.15
C VAL A 100 7.86 -10.70 1.17
N GLN A 101 9.03 -10.92 1.77
CA GLN A 101 9.44 -10.20 2.98
C GLN A 101 9.43 -8.69 2.75
N ALA A 102 9.88 -8.26 1.58
CA ALA A 102 9.92 -6.85 1.27
C ALA A 102 8.52 -6.25 1.05
N ALA A 103 7.61 -6.98 0.38
CA ALA A 103 6.21 -6.59 0.30
C ALA A 103 5.58 -6.47 1.70
N LEU A 104 5.80 -7.45 2.59
CA LEU A 104 5.33 -7.38 3.98
C LEU A 104 5.84 -6.15 4.74
N THR A 105 7.12 -5.80 4.56
CA THR A 105 7.68 -4.58 5.17
C THR A 105 6.99 -3.32 4.64
N LEU A 106 6.75 -3.22 3.33
CA LEU A 106 6.05 -2.07 2.75
C LEU A 106 4.63 -1.93 3.31
N GLU A 107 3.86 -3.03 3.37
CA GLU A 107 2.49 -3.00 3.93
C GLU A 107 2.46 -2.58 5.40
N GLN A 108 3.44 -3.02 6.19
CA GLN A 108 3.60 -2.64 7.60
C GLN A 108 3.91 -1.16 7.79
N GLU A 109 4.65 -0.56 6.86
CA GLU A 109 4.95 0.86 6.85
C GLU A 109 3.78 1.71 6.31
N GLU A 110 2.93 1.14 5.45
CA GLU A 110 1.83 1.85 4.79
C GLU A 110 0.60 2.06 5.69
N LEU A 111 0.17 1.05 6.45
CA LEU A 111 -1.03 1.14 7.30
C LEU A 111 -1.04 2.34 8.28
N PRO A 112 0.06 2.61 9.03
CA PRO A 112 0.14 3.80 9.87
C PRO A 112 0.01 5.11 9.08
N ARG A 113 0.51 5.14 7.85
CA ARG A 113 0.40 6.27 6.94
C ARG A 113 -1.05 6.48 6.48
N ILE A 114 -1.75 5.41 6.11
CA ILE A 114 -3.20 5.45 5.78
C ILE A 114 -4.00 6.01 6.96
N ARG A 115 -3.75 5.52 8.17
CA ARG A 115 -4.41 6.02 9.38
C ARG A 115 -4.23 7.52 9.56
N GLN A 116 -3.02 8.00 9.34
CA GLN A 116 -2.69 9.41 9.48
C GLN A 116 -3.45 10.28 8.47
N ILE A 117 -3.49 9.88 7.19
CA ILE A 117 -4.20 10.66 6.18
C ILE A 117 -5.70 10.68 6.46
N LEU A 118 -6.29 9.56 6.90
CA LEU A 118 -7.72 9.48 7.21
C LEU A 118 -8.15 10.54 8.22
N GLY A 119 -7.34 10.78 9.26
CA GLY A 119 -7.59 11.81 10.26
C GLY A 119 -7.47 13.25 9.75
N ALA A 120 -6.79 13.48 8.64
CA ALA A 120 -6.62 14.81 8.03
C ALA A 120 -7.55 15.05 6.82
N LEU A 121 -8.23 14.01 6.34
CA LEU A 121 -9.07 14.08 5.16
C LEU A 121 -10.44 14.68 5.48
N PRO A 122 -10.95 15.61 4.65
CA PRO A 122 -12.35 16.01 4.68
C PRO A 122 -13.28 14.83 4.34
N SER A 123 -14.52 14.85 4.85
CA SER A 123 -15.45 13.71 4.83
C SER A 123 -15.62 13.00 3.47
N PRO A 124 -15.80 13.71 2.33
CA PRO A 124 -15.93 13.04 1.03
C PRO A 124 -14.67 12.29 0.60
N ALA A 125 -13.50 12.91 0.78
CA ALA A 125 -12.22 12.30 0.45
C ALA A 125 -11.88 11.15 1.42
N ARG A 126 -12.21 11.30 2.71
CA ARG A 126 -12.10 10.25 3.72
C ARG A 126 -12.95 9.04 3.35
N GLY A 127 -14.21 9.25 2.95
CA GLY A 127 -15.10 8.20 2.49
C GLY A 127 -14.57 7.45 1.26
N SER A 128 -13.98 8.17 0.31
CA SER A 128 -13.34 7.56 -0.87
C SER A 128 -12.15 6.68 -0.48
N VAL A 129 -11.28 7.13 0.43
CA VAL A 129 -10.12 6.34 0.89
C VAL A 129 -10.56 5.13 1.71
N LEU A 130 -11.54 5.27 2.60
CA LEU A 130 -12.10 4.14 3.35
C LEU A 130 -12.75 3.09 2.43
N GLY A 131 -13.59 3.54 1.50
CA GLY A 131 -14.30 2.65 0.59
C GLY A 131 -13.40 2.00 -0.48
N GLY A 132 -12.34 2.70 -0.87
CA GLY A 132 -11.45 2.23 -1.94
C GLY A 132 -10.23 1.43 -1.45
N ILE A 133 -9.56 1.90 -0.39
CA ILE A 133 -8.32 1.30 0.12
C ILE A 133 -8.64 0.38 1.29
N VAL A 134 -9.29 0.86 2.34
CA VAL A 134 -9.48 0.04 3.56
C VAL A 134 -10.31 -1.22 3.29
N GLN A 135 -11.31 -1.14 2.40
CA GLN A 135 -12.11 -2.31 2.02
C GLN A 135 -11.38 -3.31 1.11
N SER A 136 -10.32 -2.92 0.39
CA SER A 136 -9.53 -3.84 -0.46
C SER A 136 -8.46 -4.60 0.33
N LEU A 137 -8.01 -4.07 1.48
CA LEU A 137 -6.93 -4.64 2.30
C LEU A 137 -7.11 -6.14 2.63
N PRO A 138 -8.30 -6.67 2.98
CA PRO A 138 -8.44 -8.11 3.25
C PRO A 138 -8.11 -8.99 2.05
N ALA A 139 -8.52 -8.59 0.84
CA ALA A 139 -8.21 -9.32 -0.38
C ALA A 139 -6.72 -9.22 -0.72
N HIS A 140 -6.14 -8.04 -0.49
CA HIS A 140 -4.71 -7.78 -0.65
C HIS A 140 -3.85 -8.67 0.26
N TYR A 141 -4.16 -8.73 1.55
CA TYR A 141 -3.43 -9.55 2.52
C TYR A 141 -3.63 -11.05 2.32
N SER A 142 -4.79 -11.47 1.85
CA SER A 142 -4.99 -12.84 1.38
C SER A 142 -4.04 -13.20 0.22
N CYS A 143 -3.88 -12.30 -0.75
CA CYS A 143 -2.93 -12.47 -1.86
C CYS A 143 -1.48 -12.56 -1.35
N LEU A 144 -1.09 -11.65 -0.46
CA LEU A 144 0.24 -11.65 0.16
C LEU A 144 0.51 -12.90 1.00
N GLY A 145 -0.50 -13.44 1.70
CA GLY A 145 -0.42 -14.72 2.41
C GLY A 145 -0.17 -15.91 1.48
N ARG A 146 -0.83 -15.93 0.30
CA ARG A 146 -0.57 -16.95 -0.73
C ARG A 146 0.84 -16.82 -1.30
N LEU A 147 1.31 -15.59 -1.54
CA LEU A 147 2.69 -15.34 -1.95
C LEU A 147 3.68 -15.82 -0.88
N ALA A 148 3.43 -15.58 0.40
CA ALA A 148 4.29 -16.05 1.50
C ALA A 148 4.39 -17.57 1.59
N ALA A 149 3.26 -18.27 1.40
CA ALA A 149 3.26 -19.72 1.34
C ALA A 149 4.13 -20.24 0.18
N ARG A 150 4.03 -19.63 -1.01
CA ARG A 150 4.83 -20.02 -2.19
C ARG A 150 6.30 -19.61 -2.09
N GLY A 151 6.58 -18.48 -1.45
CA GLY A 151 7.93 -17.97 -1.21
C GLY A 151 8.69 -18.68 -0.09
N GLY A 152 8.08 -19.65 0.59
CA GLY A 152 8.73 -20.40 1.67
C GLY A 152 8.88 -19.61 2.98
N VAL A 153 8.09 -18.55 3.18
CA VAL A 153 8.08 -17.73 4.40
C VAL A 153 6.73 -17.71 5.15
N PRO A 154 5.94 -18.82 5.18
CA PRO A 154 4.58 -18.78 5.73
C PRO A 154 4.53 -18.44 7.22
N GLU A 155 5.46 -18.97 8.03
CA GLU A 155 5.48 -18.73 9.47
C GLU A 155 5.88 -17.29 9.82
N ALA A 156 6.88 -16.76 9.13
CA ALA A 156 7.32 -15.37 9.32
C ALA A 156 6.23 -14.37 8.89
N ALA A 157 5.49 -14.68 7.83
CA ALA A 157 4.42 -13.83 7.33
C ALA A 157 3.15 -13.88 8.20
N ARG A 158 2.86 -15.02 8.85
CA ARG A 158 1.59 -15.22 9.56
C ARG A 158 1.32 -14.17 10.64
N ALA A 159 2.31 -13.90 11.50
CA ALA A 159 2.15 -12.91 12.57
C ALA A 159 2.04 -11.49 12.01
N ALA A 160 2.81 -11.18 10.96
CA ALA A 160 2.74 -9.88 10.29
C ALA A 160 1.36 -9.64 9.66
N LEU A 161 0.86 -10.59 8.86
CA LEU A 161 -0.45 -10.50 8.21
C LEU A 161 -1.60 -10.40 9.21
N ALA A 162 -1.57 -11.19 10.29
CA ALA A 162 -2.59 -11.08 11.34
C ALA A 162 -2.60 -9.68 12.01
N ALA A 163 -1.43 -9.06 12.20
CA ALA A 163 -1.34 -7.70 12.71
C ALA A 163 -1.87 -6.65 11.71
N LEU A 164 -1.56 -6.81 10.42
CA LEU A 164 -2.06 -5.93 9.35
C LEU A 164 -3.59 -6.02 9.23
N GLU A 165 -4.15 -7.23 9.26
CA GLU A 165 -5.61 -7.46 9.20
C GLU A 165 -6.35 -6.89 10.41
N GLU A 166 -5.74 -6.94 11.60
CA GLU A 166 -6.28 -6.34 12.81
C GLU A 166 -6.27 -4.81 12.72
N GLU A 167 -5.19 -4.19 12.25
CA GLU A 167 -5.14 -2.73 12.06
C GLU A 167 -6.12 -2.27 10.97
N ALA A 168 -6.21 -2.99 9.85
CA ALA A 168 -7.17 -2.71 8.79
C ALA A 168 -8.63 -2.73 9.31
N ARG A 169 -8.96 -3.69 10.18
CA ARG A 169 -10.28 -3.73 10.84
C ARG A 169 -10.53 -2.53 11.73
N ARG A 170 -9.51 -2.02 12.44
CA ARG A 170 -9.63 -0.80 13.26
C ARG A 170 -9.89 0.44 12.42
N LEU A 171 -9.28 0.54 11.23
CA LEU A 171 -9.52 1.64 10.29
C LEU A 171 -10.93 1.65 9.70
N ALA A 172 -11.56 0.48 9.57
CA ALA A 172 -12.90 0.34 9.01
C ALA A 172 -14.02 0.77 9.99
N ILE A 173 -13.73 0.96 11.28
CA ILE A 173 -14.71 1.38 12.28
C ILE A 173 -14.74 2.92 12.32
N PRO A 174 -15.87 3.58 11.98
CA PRO A 174 -15.96 5.03 12.08
C PRO A 174 -15.82 5.48 13.55
N THR A 175 -14.82 6.31 13.82
CA THR A 175 -14.63 7.02 15.10
C THR A 175 -15.50 8.26 15.19
#